data_AF-A0A939WUM8-F1
#
_entry.id   AF-A0A939WUM8-F1
#
_cell.length_a   1.000
_cell.length_b   1.000
_cell.length_c   1.000
_cell.angle_alpha   90.00
_cell.angle_beta   90.00
_cell.angle_gamma   90.00
#
_symmetry.space_group_name_H-M   'P 1'
#
loop_
_entity.id
_entity.type
_entity.pdbx_description
1 polymer ?
#
loop_
_entity_poly.entity_id
_entity_poly.type
_entity_poly.pdbx_seq_one_letter_code
_entity_poly.pdbx_strand_id
1 'polypeptide(L)'
;MLKLLTKEEFDRRATAADRVAVFREFLSDRETPVAALSRLGDDEEAFLLESVSGGETRGRYSYLGIEPSGRAEGEKALDELKERLASSRYVAADELPPFQGGA
;
A
#
# COMPACT_ATOMS: atom_id res chain seq x y z
N MET A 1 -5.03 -13.18 -16.38
CA MET A 1 -6.25 -13.22 -15.54
C MET A 1 -6.04 -12.22 -14.43
N LEU A 2 -7.00 -11.31 -14.21
CA LEU A 2 -6.91 -10.32 -13.13
C LEU A 2 -6.92 -11.03 -11.78
N LYS A 3 -6.04 -10.63 -10.86
CA LYS A 3 -5.94 -11.26 -9.54
C LYS A 3 -6.99 -10.71 -8.57
N LEU A 4 -7.47 -11.54 -7.67
CA LEU A 4 -8.38 -11.18 -6.58
C LEU A 4 -8.09 -12.11 -5.40
N LEU A 5 -8.07 -11.56 -4.18
CA LEU A 5 -8.02 -12.39 -2.98
C LEU A 5 -9.41 -12.98 -2.70
N THR A 6 -9.51 -14.31 -2.68
CA THR A 6 -10.75 -14.99 -2.28
C THR A 6 -10.88 -15.04 -0.76
N LYS A 7 -12.10 -15.21 -0.25
CA LYS A 7 -12.33 -15.41 1.19
C LYS A 7 -11.54 -16.60 1.74
N GLU A 8 -11.50 -17.71 1.00
CA GLU A 8 -10.77 -18.91 1.43
C GLU A 8 -9.25 -18.66 1.51
N GLU A 9 -8.69 -17.91 0.57
CA GLU A 9 -7.29 -17.52 0.60
C GLU A 9 -7.01 -16.54 1.74
N PHE A 10 -7.91 -15.59 1.99
CA PHE A 10 -7.85 -14.72 3.17
C PHE A 10 -7.84 -15.53 4.47
N ASP A 11 -8.78 -16.46 4.64
CA ASP A 11 -8.89 -17.30 5.84
C ASP A 11 -7.60 -18.10 6.06
N ARG A 12 -7.00 -18.65 5.00
CA ARG A 12 -5.70 -19.32 5.07
C ARG A 12 -4.58 -18.38 5.53
N ARG A 13 -4.43 -17.21 4.90
CA ARG A 13 -3.38 -16.24 5.24
C ARG A 13 -3.52 -15.66 6.65
N ALA A 14 -4.77 -15.47 7.10
CA ALA A 14 -5.07 -14.95 8.44
C ALA A 14 -4.63 -15.89 9.57
N THR A 15 -4.37 -17.17 9.27
CA THR A 15 -3.77 -18.09 10.27
C THR A 15 -2.29 -17.79 10.54
N ALA A 16 -1.57 -17.17 9.60
CA ALA A 16 -0.13 -16.94 9.67
C ALA A 16 0.24 -15.46 9.90
N ALA A 17 -0.67 -14.52 9.64
CA ALA A 17 -0.42 -13.08 9.74
C ALA A 17 -1.53 -12.35 10.51
N ASP A 18 -1.15 -11.35 11.30
CA ASP A 18 -2.10 -10.44 11.98
C ASP A 18 -2.68 -9.40 11.01
N ARG A 19 -1.99 -9.17 9.87
CA ARG A 19 -2.41 -8.27 8.80
C ARG A 19 -2.32 -8.98 7.45
N VAL A 20 -3.45 -9.05 6.74
CA VAL A 20 -3.55 -9.68 5.42
C VAL A 20 -3.98 -8.63 4.40
N ALA A 21 -3.21 -8.45 3.33
CA ALA A 21 -3.56 -7.55 2.24
C ALA A 21 -4.73 -8.13 1.44
N VAL A 22 -5.86 -7.43 1.42
CA VAL A 22 -7.02 -7.74 0.58
C VAL A 22 -6.93 -6.89 -0.69
N PHE A 23 -7.00 -7.53 -1.84
CA PHE A 23 -6.74 -6.85 -3.11
C PHE A 23 -7.61 -7.38 -4.24
N ARG A 24 -7.79 -6.52 -5.27
CA ARG A 24 -8.25 -6.91 -6.59
C ARG A 24 -7.47 -6.15 -7.65
N GLU A 25 -7.30 -6.78 -8.81
CA GLU A 25 -6.75 -6.17 -10.00
C GLU A 25 -7.88 -5.81 -10.97
N PHE A 26 -7.74 -4.69 -11.67
CA PHE A 26 -8.69 -4.24 -12.69
C PHE A 26 -7.96 -3.47 -13.80
N LEU A 27 -8.57 -3.43 -14.98
CA LEU A 27 -8.03 -2.67 -16.12
C LEU A 27 -8.19 -1.18 -15.89
N SER A 28 -7.12 -0.44 -16.12
CA SER A 28 -7.05 0.99 -15.82
C SER A 28 -6.28 1.76 -16.90
N ASP A 29 -6.38 1.31 -18.16
CA ASP A 29 -5.61 1.83 -19.30
C ASP A 29 -5.79 3.33 -19.56
N ARG A 30 -6.86 3.94 -19.03
CA ARG A 30 -7.15 5.38 -19.11
C ARG A 30 -6.85 6.14 -17.83
N GLU A 31 -6.44 5.44 -16.79
CA GLU A 31 -6.10 6.03 -15.51
C GLU A 31 -4.62 6.41 -15.47
N THR A 32 -4.35 7.54 -14.82
CA THR A 32 -2.99 7.94 -14.46
C THR A 32 -2.93 8.06 -12.94
N PRO A 33 -1.76 7.87 -12.31
CA PRO A 33 -1.66 7.95 -10.85
C PRO A 33 -2.16 9.29 -10.28
N VAL A 34 -1.87 10.39 -10.98
CA VAL A 34 -2.33 11.74 -10.60
C VAL A 34 -3.85 11.87 -10.75
N ALA A 35 -4.43 11.38 -11.85
CA ALA A 35 -5.88 11.40 -12.03
C ALA A 35 -6.59 10.55 -10.97
N ALA A 36 -6.01 9.41 -10.56
CA ALA A 36 -6.52 8.60 -9.47
C ALA A 36 -6.50 9.36 -8.14
N LEU A 37 -5.39 10.03 -7.81
CA LEU A 37 -5.29 10.87 -6.62
C LEU A 37 -6.34 12.00 -6.61
N SER A 38 -6.51 12.71 -7.72
CA SER A 38 -7.48 13.83 -7.80
C SER A 38 -8.94 13.43 -7.57
N ARG A 39 -9.28 12.14 -7.63
CA ARG A 39 -10.64 11.66 -7.37
C ARG A 39 -10.92 11.36 -5.89
N LEU A 40 -9.88 11.33 -5.04
CA LEU A 40 -10.00 11.01 -3.61
C LEU A 40 -10.45 12.22 -2.75
N GLY A 41 -10.47 13.43 -3.30
CA GLY A 41 -10.91 14.63 -2.59
C GLY A 41 -9.83 15.24 -1.69
N ASP A 42 -10.08 16.47 -1.23
CA ASP A 42 -9.06 17.30 -0.54
C ASP A 42 -8.97 17.06 0.98
N ASP A 43 -9.93 16.33 1.57
CA ASP A 43 -10.04 16.13 3.04
C ASP A 43 -9.42 14.81 3.54
N GLU A 44 -8.83 14.00 2.67
CA GLU A 44 -8.18 12.74 3.04
C GLU A 44 -6.67 12.92 3.23
N GLU A 45 -6.11 12.42 4.34
CA GLU A 45 -4.65 12.24 4.44
C GLU A 45 -4.20 11.23 3.38
N ALA A 46 -3.75 11.76 2.24
CA ALA A 46 -3.40 10.99 1.05
C ALA A 46 -1.92 11.18 0.67
N PHE A 47 -1.34 10.15 0.05
CA PHE A 47 -0.03 10.24 -0.57
C PHE A 47 -0.02 9.58 -1.95
N LEU A 48 0.84 10.11 -2.82
CA LEU A 48 1.21 9.47 -4.09
C LEU A 48 2.73 9.35 -4.16
N LEU A 49 3.22 8.11 -4.26
CA LEU A 49 4.63 7.79 -4.49
C LEU A 49 4.82 7.39 -5.94
N GLU A 50 5.57 8.19 -6.69
CA GLU A 50 6.03 7.85 -8.03
C GLU A 50 7.56 7.71 -8.03
N SER A 51 8.08 6.68 -8.68
CA SER A 51 9.52 6.53 -8.89
C SER A 51 9.89 7.08 -10.27
N VAL A 52 10.89 7.95 -10.32
CA VAL A 52 11.52 8.40 -11.58
C VAL A 52 12.98 7.99 -11.54
N SER A 53 13.38 7.09 -12.42
CA SER A 53 14.77 6.64 -12.55
C SER A 53 15.43 7.38 -13.70
N GLY A 54 16.56 8.06 -13.44
CA GLY A 54 17.36 8.71 -14.49
C GLY A 54 16.67 9.86 -15.24
N GLY A 55 15.60 10.44 -14.68
CA GLY A 55 14.90 11.61 -15.24
C GLY A 55 13.90 11.31 -16.38
N GLU A 56 13.94 10.12 -16.98
CA GLU A 56 13.17 9.85 -18.21
C GLU A 56 12.22 8.64 -18.10
N THR A 57 12.49 7.68 -17.21
CA THR A 57 11.67 6.47 -17.08
C THR A 57 10.91 6.45 -15.76
N ARG A 58 9.58 6.47 -15.84
CA ARG A 58 8.70 6.17 -14.70
C ARG A 58 8.88 4.71 -14.28
N GLY A 59 8.97 4.47 -12.98
CA GLY A 59 8.99 3.14 -12.41
C GLY A 59 7.73 2.35 -12.77
N ARG A 60 7.81 1.01 -12.69
CA ARG A 60 6.70 0.12 -13.05
C ARG A 60 5.44 0.31 -12.20
N TYR A 61 5.60 0.86 -10.99
CA TYR A 61 4.51 1.05 -10.03
C TYR A 61 4.50 2.49 -9.52
N SER A 62 3.30 3.02 -9.35
CA SER A 62 3.00 4.18 -8.51
C SER A 62 2.12 3.70 -7.36
N TYR A 63 2.33 4.24 -6.16
CA TYR A 63 1.56 3.86 -4.97
C TYR A 63 0.72 5.04 -4.49
N LEU A 64 -0.56 4.76 -4.33
CA LEU A 64 -1.54 5.69 -3.79
C LEU A 64 -2.01 5.14 -2.44
N GLY A 65 -2.01 5.96 -1.40
CA GLY A 65 -2.53 5.60 -0.09
C GLY A 65 -3.37 6.72 0.49
N ILE A 66 -4.38 6.34 1.27
CA ILE A 66 -5.34 7.21 1.95
C ILE A 66 -5.62 6.68 3.35
N GLU A 67 -6.23 7.52 4.19
CA GLU A 67 -6.75 7.15 5.51
C GLU A 67 -5.76 6.31 6.34
N PRO A 68 -4.54 6.82 6.61
CA PRO A 68 -3.55 6.08 7.36
C PRO A 68 -4.09 5.76 8.76
N SER A 69 -3.94 4.51 9.19
CA SER A 69 -4.36 4.09 10.55
C SER A 69 -3.60 4.77 11.70
N GLY A 70 -2.56 5.56 11.39
CA GLY A 70 -1.85 6.36 12.38
C GLY A 70 -0.57 6.98 11.82
N ARG A 71 -0.19 8.11 12.39
CA ARG A 71 0.98 8.92 12.02
C ARG A 71 1.98 8.97 13.18
N ALA A 72 3.23 9.26 12.89
CA ALA A 72 4.27 9.51 13.90
C ALA A 72 5.11 10.71 13.46
N GLU A 73 5.44 11.60 14.39
CA GLU A 73 6.15 12.85 14.14
C GLU A 73 7.13 13.20 15.27
N GLY A 74 8.13 14.03 14.96
CA GLY A 74 9.15 14.45 15.92
C GLY A 74 10.35 13.53 16.00
N GLU A 75 11.27 13.82 16.92
CA GLU A 75 12.60 13.19 16.99
C GLU A 75 12.57 11.68 17.26
N LYS A 76 11.51 11.18 17.90
CA LYS A 76 11.35 9.76 18.27
C LYS A 76 10.42 8.98 17.34
N ALA A 77 9.90 9.61 16.28
CA ALA A 77 8.90 9.01 15.40
C ALA A 77 9.32 7.66 14.81
N LEU A 78 10.61 7.51 14.47
CA LEU A 78 11.12 6.27 13.90
C LEU A 78 11.10 5.12 14.92
N ASP A 79 11.42 5.38 16.18
CA ASP A 79 11.43 4.35 17.21
C ASP A 79 10.00 3.93 17.57
N GLU A 80 9.08 4.91 17.68
CA GLU A 80 7.65 4.64 17.85
C GLU A 80 7.07 3.80 16.71
N LEU A 81 7.44 4.12 15.46
CA LEU A 81 7.00 3.35 14.29
C LEU A 81 7.54 1.92 14.31
N LYS A 82 8.82 1.73 14.65
CA LYS A 82 9.42 0.38 14.75
C LYS A 82 8.70 -0.46 15.80
N GLU A 83 8.42 0.09 16.98
CA GLU A 83 7.69 -0.61 18.04
C GLU A 83 6.28 -0.99 17.58
N ARG A 84 5.56 -0.06 16.96
CA ARG A 84 4.20 -0.29 16.43
C ARG A 84 4.15 -1.30 15.29
N LEU A 85 5.17 -1.34 14.43
CA LEU A 85 5.25 -2.31 13.33
C LEU A 85 5.69 -3.68 13.83
N ALA A 86 6.56 -3.74 14.85
CA ALA A 86 7.00 -4.99 15.48
C ALA A 86 5.87 -5.72 16.22
N SER A 87 4.83 -5.02 16.66
CA SER A 87 3.70 -5.61 17.38
C SER A 87 2.72 -6.38 16.49
N SER A 88 2.95 -6.45 15.18
CA SER A 88 2.05 -7.12 14.23
C SER A 88 2.86 -8.00 13.27
N ARG A 89 2.47 -9.28 13.15
CA ARG A 89 3.00 -10.16 12.10
C ARG A 89 2.37 -9.79 10.77
N TYR A 90 3.18 -9.26 9.87
CA TYR A 90 2.82 -9.00 8.49
C TYR A 90 3.60 -9.96 7.59
N VAL A 91 2.90 -10.60 6.66
CA VAL A 91 3.50 -11.49 5.66
C VAL A 91 3.26 -10.89 4.30
N ALA A 92 4.34 -10.48 3.63
CA ALA A 92 4.27 -9.96 2.27
C ALA A 92 3.77 -11.05 1.32
N ALA A 93 2.93 -10.65 0.37
CA ALA A 93 2.44 -11.54 -0.67
C ALA A 93 3.32 -11.39 -1.92
N ASP A 94 3.98 -12.48 -2.35
CA ASP A 94 4.91 -12.47 -3.48
C ASP A 94 4.25 -12.03 -4.81
N GLU A 95 2.94 -12.24 -4.93
CA GLU A 95 2.19 -11.89 -6.13
C GLU A 95 1.83 -10.40 -6.24
N LEU A 96 2.04 -9.62 -5.17
CA LEU A 96 1.69 -8.21 -5.10
C LEU A 96 2.90 -7.30 -5.40
N PRO A 97 2.67 -6.04 -5.79
CA PRO A 97 3.74 -5.06 -5.94
C PRO A 97 4.58 -4.90 -4.66
N PRO A 98 5.82 -4.36 -4.78
CA PRO A 98 6.74 -4.23 -3.65
C PRO A 98 6.21 -3.49 -2.42
N PHE A 99 5.39 -2.46 -2.59
CA PHE A 99 4.78 -1.74 -1.48
C PHE A 99 3.32 -2.20 -1.31
N GLN A 100 3.01 -2.70 -0.12
CA GLN A 100 1.75 -3.37 0.23
C GLN A 100 1.10 -2.73 1.47
N GLY A 101 1.47 -1.48 1.77
CA GLY A 101 1.11 -0.76 2.98
C GLY A 101 2.23 -0.78 4.04
N GLY A 102 2.02 -0.04 5.14
CA GLY A 102 3.00 0.13 6.21
C GLY A 102 3.68 1.50 6.19
N ALA A 103 4.82 1.61 6.86
CA ALA A 103 5.68 2.79 6.97
C ALA A 103 7.15 2.38 6.99
#